data_AF-A0AA46YY45-F1
#
_entry.id   AF-A0AA46YY45-F1
#
_cell.length_a   1.000
_cell.length_b   1.000
_cell.length_c   1.000
_cell.angle_alpha   90.00
_cell.angle_beta   90.00
_cell.angle_gamma   90.00
#
_symmetry.space_group_name_H-M   'P 1'
#
loop_
_entity.id
_entity.type
_entity.pdbx_description
1 polymer ?
#
loop_
_entity_poly.entity_id
_entity_poly.type
_entity_poly.pdbx_seq_one_letter_code
_entity_poly.pdbx_strand_id
1 'polypeptide(L)'
;MDINQNYREAVKTIKEAILRSQYRAATSVNKEQLSLYYGIGRYVSKNSRIGFWGKGVIEQISSLLQKELPGLRGFSTSNIKNMRVFYEEWEPVLNRQPLAGDLVLDEKLLLSVIRQPLADEFNWSDFFSIGFSHHIEIISKAKTLEARLFYIHECAIRYWSKYTLRDYLKADLYSHRGTLPNNFAQTLPDTKQALKAVCSFKDEYLLDFINVEELDEQEEDLDEKIVEKSIVANVKKFIMTFGQDFSFIGNQYRVEVAGEEMFIDLLFFNRELNSLVAVELKSGKFRSSYLGQLNTYLSALDSYVRKPHENPSIGIILCREMNQTFVEFAVRDYNKPMGVATYRTSKDMPERLRNALPDIEELRKLL
;
A
#
# COMPACT_ATOMS: atom_id res chain seq x y z
N MET A 1 3.88 -33.89 20.84
CA MET A 1 3.09 -32.79 20.23
C MET A 1 2.16 -32.26 21.29
N ASP A 2 2.33 -30.99 21.67
CA ASP A 2 1.58 -30.40 22.77
C ASP A 2 0.14 -30.11 22.32
N ILE A 3 -0.82 -30.76 22.98
CA ILE A 3 -2.26 -30.68 22.69
C ILE A 3 -2.75 -29.21 22.69
N ASN A 4 -2.11 -28.36 23.50
CA ASN A 4 -2.43 -26.95 23.63
C ASN A 4 -2.03 -26.11 22.39
N GLN A 5 -1.03 -26.55 21.62
CA GLN A 5 -0.59 -25.89 20.40
C GLN A 5 -1.56 -26.18 19.24
N ASN A 6 -2.03 -27.44 19.14
CA ASN A 6 -3.04 -27.85 18.17
C ASN A 6 -4.37 -27.10 18.36
N TYR A 7 -4.80 -26.85 19.60
CA TYR A 7 -6.02 -26.09 19.86
C TYR A 7 -5.90 -24.61 19.51
N ARG A 8 -4.74 -23.97 19.74
CA ARG A 8 -4.53 -22.57 19.31
C ARG A 8 -4.52 -22.44 17.79
N GLU A 9 -3.92 -23.40 17.09
CA GLU A 9 -3.89 -23.43 15.62
C GLU A 9 -5.29 -23.68 15.04
N ALA A 10 -6.07 -24.57 15.66
CA ALA A 10 -7.48 -24.78 15.32
C ALA A 10 -8.31 -23.50 15.53
N VAL A 11 -8.16 -22.81 16.67
CA VAL A 11 -8.86 -21.55 16.95
C VAL A 11 -8.48 -20.45 15.95
N LYS A 12 -7.18 -20.33 15.60
CA LYS A 12 -6.71 -19.38 14.58
C LYS A 12 -7.35 -19.68 13.22
N THR A 13 -7.33 -20.94 12.80
CA THR A 13 -7.91 -21.40 11.53
C THR A 13 -9.41 -21.14 11.46
N ILE A 14 -10.15 -21.46 12.54
CA ILE A 14 -11.59 -21.20 12.63
C ILE A 14 -11.87 -19.69 12.60
N LYS A 15 -11.10 -18.89 13.34
CA LYS A 15 -11.23 -17.42 13.34
C LYS A 15 -11.01 -16.84 11.94
N GLU A 16 -9.98 -17.28 11.24
CA GLU A 16 -9.70 -16.87 9.85
C GLU A 16 -10.84 -17.27 8.90
N ALA A 17 -11.39 -18.48 9.05
CA ALA A 17 -12.53 -18.94 8.24
C ALA A 17 -13.80 -18.11 8.49
N ILE A 18 -14.11 -17.80 9.75
CA ILE A 18 -15.24 -16.94 10.14
C ILE A 18 -15.08 -15.55 9.53
N LEU A 19 -13.91 -14.92 9.69
CA LEU A 19 -13.62 -13.59 9.15
C LEU A 19 -13.71 -13.57 7.62
N ARG A 20 -13.16 -14.58 6.93
CA ARG A 20 -13.28 -14.73 5.47
C ARG A 20 -14.73 -14.93 5.01
N SER A 21 -15.53 -15.66 5.76
CA SER A 21 -16.96 -15.85 5.45
C SER A 21 -17.75 -14.56 5.61
N GLN A 22 -17.54 -13.85 6.73
CA GLN A 22 -18.16 -12.55 6.98
C GLN A 22 -17.77 -11.51 5.92
N TYR A 23 -16.51 -11.51 5.49
CA TYR A 23 -16.04 -10.60 4.45
C TYR A 23 -16.63 -10.89 3.07
N ARG A 24 -16.75 -12.17 2.69
CA ARG A 24 -17.41 -12.57 1.43
C ARG A 24 -18.89 -12.16 1.41
N ALA A 25 -19.59 -12.33 2.52
CA ALA A 25 -20.96 -11.85 2.68
C ALA A 25 -21.02 -10.33 2.57
N ALA A 26 -20.16 -9.60 3.27
CA ALA A 26 -20.09 -8.14 3.23
C ALA A 26 -19.77 -7.59 1.83
N THR A 27 -18.84 -8.23 1.10
CA THR A 27 -18.49 -7.86 -0.29
C THR A 27 -19.70 -7.99 -1.22
N SER A 28 -20.49 -9.04 -1.06
CA SER A 28 -21.71 -9.25 -1.86
C SER A 28 -22.76 -8.17 -1.56
N VAL A 29 -22.96 -7.83 -0.28
CA VAL A 29 -23.85 -6.73 0.13
C VAL A 29 -23.35 -5.38 -0.39
N ASN A 30 -22.04 -5.13 -0.28
CA ASN A 30 -21.42 -3.89 -0.77
C ASN A 30 -21.61 -3.76 -2.28
N LYS A 31 -21.42 -4.83 -3.05
CA LYS A 31 -21.64 -4.81 -4.50
C LYS A 31 -23.04 -4.34 -4.89
N GLU A 32 -24.08 -4.92 -4.27
CA GLU A 32 -25.47 -4.54 -4.54
C GLU A 32 -25.75 -3.10 -4.09
N GLN A 33 -25.27 -2.73 -2.90
CA GLN A 33 -25.43 -1.37 -2.37
C GLN A 33 -24.75 -0.31 -3.25
N LEU A 34 -23.51 -0.56 -3.68
CA LEU A 34 -22.75 0.35 -4.55
C LEU A 34 -23.43 0.48 -5.92
N SER A 35 -23.96 -0.61 -6.46
CA SER A 35 -24.69 -0.58 -7.74
C SER A 35 -25.96 0.26 -7.63
N LEU A 36 -26.75 0.07 -6.57
CA LEU A 36 -27.94 0.88 -6.29
C LEU A 36 -27.58 2.37 -6.12
N TYR A 37 -26.56 2.68 -5.32
CA TYR A 37 -26.14 4.06 -5.05
C TYR A 37 -25.55 4.74 -6.29
N TYR A 38 -24.86 3.99 -7.15
CA TYR A 38 -24.41 4.47 -8.45
C TYR A 38 -25.61 4.81 -9.36
N GLY A 39 -26.61 3.93 -9.44
CA GLY A 39 -27.84 4.16 -10.22
C GLY A 39 -28.63 5.38 -9.75
N ILE A 40 -28.80 5.52 -8.42
CA ILE A 40 -29.42 6.72 -7.83
C ILE A 40 -28.58 7.96 -8.14
N GLY A 41 -27.27 7.87 -8.00
CA GLY A 41 -26.33 8.94 -8.31
C GLY A 41 -26.47 9.44 -9.74
N ARG A 42 -26.56 8.52 -10.70
CA ARG A 42 -26.83 8.81 -12.12
C ARG A 42 -28.14 9.56 -12.32
N TYR A 43 -29.22 9.05 -11.72
CA TYR A 43 -30.54 9.66 -11.83
C TYR A 43 -30.55 11.08 -11.26
N VAL A 44 -29.96 11.26 -10.07
CA VAL A 44 -29.86 12.56 -9.41
C VAL A 44 -28.96 13.51 -10.20
N SER A 45 -27.82 13.05 -10.73
CA SER A 45 -26.93 13.87 -11.56
C SER A 45 -27.64 14.35 -12.82
N LYS A 46 -28.24 13.44 -13.60
CA LYS A 46 -28.97 13.76 -14.83
C LYS A 46 -30.05 14.83 -14.58
N ASN A 47 -30.88 14.65 -13.56
CA ASN A 47 -31.98 15.57 -13.30
C ASN A 47 -31.55 16.89 -12.63
N SER A 48 -30.48 16.89 -11.83
CA SER A 48 -29.99 18.10 -11.14
C SER A 48 -28.95 18.92 -11.90
N ARG A 49 -28.26 18.34 -12.88
CA ARG A 49 -27.26 19.03 -13.70
C ARG A 49 -27.79 19.42 -15.08
N ILE A 50 -28.58 18.53 -15.71
CA ILE A 50 -29.06 18.70 -17.09
C ILE A 50 -30.56 19.05 -17.10
N GLY A 51 -31.33 18.53 -16.14
CA GLY A 51 -32.76 18.80 -15.99
C GLY A 51 -33.09 20.07 -15.19
N PHE A 52 -34.38 20.27 -14.93
CA PHE A 52 -34.95 21.48 -14.29
C PHE A 52 -35.13 21.35 -12.77
N TRP A 53 -34.27 20.62 -12.05
CA TRP A 53 -34.38 20.58 -10.59
C TRP A 53 -33.87 21.88 -9.97
N GLY A 54 -34.78 22.62 -9.31
CA GLY A 54 -34.45 23.82 -8.56
C GLY A 54 -33.68 23.54 -7.26
N LYS A 55 -33.27 24.63 -6.59
CA LYS A 55 -32.63 24.55 -5.26
C LYS A 55 -33.61 23.91 -4.26
N GLY A 56 -33.17 22.90 -3.51
CA GLY A 56 -33.98 22.25 -2.46
C GLY A 56 -34.68 20.95 -2.88
N VAL A 57 -34.57 20.52 -4.15
CA VAL A 57 -35.27 19.31 -4.62
C VAL A 57 -34.73 18.04 -3.95
N ILE A 58 -33.43 17.94 -3.67
CA ILE A 58 -32.84 16.77 -3.01
C ILE A 58 -33.37 16.63 -1.57
N GLU A 59 -33.57 17.75 -0.87
CA GLU A 59 -34.15 17.81 0.45
C GLU A 59 -35.60 17.29 0.45
N GLN A 60 -36.39 17.68 -0.56
CA GLN A 60 -37.76 17.19 -0.74
C GLN A 60 -37.78 15.69 -1.05
N ILE A 61 -36.92 15.22 -1.95
CA ILE A 61 -36.80 13.78 -2.30
C ILE A 61 -36.45 12.97 -1.05
N SER A 62 -35.48 13.42 -0.26
CA SER A 62 -35.10 12.74 0.99
C SER A 62 -36.29 12.65 1.96
N SER A 63 -37.03 13.75 2.15
CA SER A 63 -38.20 13.79 3.03
C SER A 63 -39.33 12.87 2.55
N LEU A 64 -39.60 12.85 1.24
CA LEU A 64 -40.62 11.99 0.65
C LEU A 64 -40.24 10.51 0.77
N LEU A 65 -38.99 10.14 0.49
CA LEU A 65 -38.50 8.77 0.66
C LEU A 65 -38.66 8.27 2.10
N GLN A 66 -38.41 9.12 3.10
CA GLN A 66 -38.63 8.76 4.50
C GLN A 66 -40.11 8.58 4.85
N LYS A 67 -41.00 9.35 4.21
CA LYS A 67 -42.45 9.26 4.42
C LYS A 67 -43.04 8.02 3.75
N GLU A 68 -42.60 7.71 2.54
CA GLU A 68 -43.09 6.56 1.76
C GLU A 68 -42.49 5.23 2.23
N LEU A 69 -41.25 5.26 2.75
CA LEU A 69 -40.55 4.10 3.28
C LEU A 69 -40.06 4.37 4.72
N PRO A 70 -40.97 4.31 5.73
CA PRO A 70 -40.61 4.56 7.11
C PRO A 70 -39.51 3.61 7.62
N GLY A 71 -38.46 4.17 8.23
CA GLY A 71 -37.33 3.40 8.75
C GLY A 71 -36.20 3.14 7.75
N LEU A 72 -36.34 3.61 6.50
CA LEU A 72 -35.30 3.52 5.47
C LEU A 72 -34.05 4.33 5.89
N ARG A 73 -32.92 3.65 6.09
CA ARG A 73 -31.63 4.28 6.46
C ARG A 73 -30.75 4.47 5.22
N GLY A 74 -29.91 5.51 5.24
CA GLY A 74 -28.95 5.77 4.16
C GLY A 74 -29.47 6.66 3.02
N PHE A 75 -30.64 7.29 3.15
CA PHE A 75 -31.22 8.16 2.11
C PHE A 75 -31.46 9.59 2.60
N SER A 76 -30.59 10.08 3.49
CA SER A 76 -30.59 11.49 3.89
C SER A 76 -30.19 12.40 2.73
N THR A 77 -30.55 13.68 2.79
CA THR A 77 -30.14 14.69 1.80
C THR A 77 -28.65 14.63 1.50
N SER A 78 -27.82 14.56 2.54
CA SER A 78 -26.36 14.48 2.39
C SER A 78 -25.93 13.19 1.70
N ASN A 79 -26.58 12.05 2.01
CA ASN A 79 -26.22 10.79 1.37
C ASN A 79 -26.64 10.74 -0.10
N ILE A 80 -27.80 11.31 -0.46
CA ILE A 80 -28.24 11.42 -1.86
C ILE A 80 -27.28 12.34 -2.65
N LYS A 81 -26.81 13.44 -2.04
CA LYS A 81 -25.75 14.27 -2.63
C LYS A 81 -24.45 13.48 -2.81
N ASN A 82 -24.07 12.65 -1.84
CA ASN A 82 -22.91 11.77 -1.97
C ASN A 82 -23.08 10.71 -3.06
N MET A 83 -24.29 10.15 -3.24
CA MET A 83 -24.58 9.20 -4.33
C MET A 83 -24.36 9.86 -5.69
N ARG A 84 -24.82 11.12 -5.85
CA ARG A 84 -24.53 11.92 -7.05
C ARG A 84 -23.03 12.08 -7.28
N VAL A 85 -22.28 12.50 -6.26
CA VAL A 85 -20.82 12.65 -6.35
C VAL A 85 -20.15 11.33 -6.70
N PHE A 86 -20.56 10.23 -6.07
CA PHE A 86 -20.05 8.89 -6.36
C PHE A 86 -20.24 8.49 -7.82
N TYR A 87 -21.42 8.77 -8.39
CA TYR A 87 -21.65 8.57 -9.81
C TYR A 87 -20.74 9.46 -10.67
N GLU A 88 -20.76 10.78 -10.44
CA GLU A 88 -20.04 11.77 -11.25
C GLU A 88 -18.52 11.50 -11.28
N GLU A 89 -17.96 11.07 -10.16
CA GLU A 89 -16.52 10.85 -10.00
C GLU A 89 -16.03 9.51 -10.57
N TRP A 90 -16.92 8.51 -10.64
CA TRP A 90 -16.59 7.19 -11.15
C TRP A 90 -17.12 6.92 -12.57
N GLU A 91 -18.09 7.68 -13.07
CA GLU A 91 -18.58 7.56 -14.46
C GLU A 91 -17.47 7.53 -15.51
N PRO A 92 -16.44 8.42 -15.47
CA PRO A 92 -15.38 8.43 -16.48
C PRO A 92 -14.56 7.12 -16.52
N VAL A 93 -14.59 6.36 -15.41
CA VAL A 93 -13.80 5.15 -15.19
C VAL A 93 -14.64 3.88 -15.38
N LEU A 94 -15.90 3.90 -14.93
CA LEU A 94 -16.77 2.72 -14.88
C LEU A 94 -17.60 2.52 -16.17
N ASN A 95 -17.59 3.45 -17.14
CA ASN A 95 -18.32 3.29 -18.41
C ASN A 95 -17.61 3.94 -19.63
N ARG A 96 -17.20 3.11 -20.60
CA ARG A 96 -17.17 3.51 -22.03
C ARG A 96 -18.57 3.30 -22.60
N GLN A 97 -19.23 4.40 -22.98
CA GLN A 97 -20.45 4.60 -23.79
C GLN A 97 -21.50 3.46 -23.89
N PRO A 98 -22.81 3.72 -23.66
CA PRO A 98 -23.85 2.90 -24.27
C PRO A 98 -23.86 3.13 -25.79
N LEU A 99 -23.92 2.05 -26.58
CA LEU A 99 -24.32 2.12 -27.99
C LEU A 99 -25.73 2.73 -28.07
N ALA A 100 -25.94 3.55 -29.09
CA ALA A 100 -27.22 4.22 -29.34
C ALA A 100 -28.36 3.19 -29.47
N GLY A 101 -29.21 3.10 -28.44
CA GLY A 101 -30.37 2.19 -28.45
C GLY A 101 -31.23 2.22 -27.19
N ASP A 102 -30.65 2.26 -25.99
CA ASP A 102 -31.43 1.94 -24.77
C ASP A 102 -31.77 3.18 -23.90
N LEU A 103 -32.45 4.16 -24.49
CA LEU A 103 -33.05 5.28 -23.75
C LEU A 103 -34.54 5.05 -23.48
N VAL A 104 -34.86 3.98 -22.76
CA VAL A 104 -36.15 3.86 -22.05
C VAL A 104 -35.85 3.57 -20.58
N LEU A 105 -36.24 4.49 -19.69
CA LEU A 105 -36.07 4.40 -18.24
C LEU A 105 -37.08 3.40 -17.65
N ASP A 106 -36.60 2.25 -17.20
CA ASP A 106 -37.34 1.21 -16.48
C ASP A 106 -36.64 0.91 -15.12
N GLU A 107 -37.35 0.31 -14.16
CA GLU A 107 -36.90 -0.12 -12.82
C GLU A 107 -35.55 -0.87 -12.84
N LYS A 108 -35.26 -1.59 -13.95
CA LYS A 108 -33.97 -2.24 -14.24
C LYS A 108 -32.76 -1.31 -14.32
N LEU A 109 -32.96 0.01 -14.47
CA LEU A 109 -31.90 1.02 -14.64
C LEU A 109 -31.39 1.59 -13.31
N LEU A 110 -32.15 1.43 -12.22
CA LEU A 110 -31.69 1.71 -10.85
C LEU A 110 -30.76 0.59 -10.32
N LEU A 111 -30.84 -0.59 -10.92
CA LEU A 111 -29.97 -1.75 -10.71
C LEU A 111 -28.88 -1.85 -11.80
N SER A 112 -28.34 -0.71 -12.25
CA SER A 112 -27.28 -0.73 -13.26
C SER A 112 -26.07 -1.50 -12.72
N VAL A 113 -25.94 -2.75 -13.16
CA VAL A 113 -24.73 -3.56 -12.97
C VAL A 113 -23.57 -2.72 -13.44
N ILE A 114 -22.64 -2.41 -12.53
CA ILE A 114 -21.38 -1.79 -12.92
C ILE A 114 -20.72 -2.78 -13.89
N ARG A 115 -20.74 -2.43 -15.19
CA ARG A 115 -20.24 -3.31 -16.25
C ARG A 115 -18.73 -3.18 -16.31
N GLN A 116 -18.05 -4.33 -16.34
CA GLN A 116 -16.61 -4.42 -16.47
C GLN A 116 -16.16 -3.81 -17.81
N PRO A 117 -15.29 -2.79 -17.83
CA PRO A 117 -14.50 -2.45 -19.00
C PRO A 117 -13.41 -3.52 -19.20
N LEU A 118 -13.00 -3.69 -20.45
CA LEU A 118 -11.97 -4.63 -20.91
C LEU A 118 -10.54 -4.36 -20.39
N ALA A 119 -10.35 -3.47 -19.41
CA ALA A 119 -9.03 -3.06 -18.94
C ALA A 119 -8.56 -3.91 -17.76
N ASP A 120 -7.44 -4.63 -17.94
CA ASP A 120 -6.78 -5.49 -16.94
C ASP A 120 -6.19 -4.73 -15.73
N GLU A 121 -6.31 -3.40 -15.67
CA GLU A 121 -5.70 -2.52 -14.64
C GLU A 121 -6.62 -2.20 -13.45
N PHE A 122 -7.94 -2.40 -13.57
CA PHE A 122 -8.89 -2.05 -12.51
C PHE A 122 -9.32 -3.29 -11.72
N ASN A 123 -8.88 -3.40 -10.46
CA ASN A 123 -9.25 -4.54 -9.64
C ASN A 123 -10.68 -4.43 -9.08
N TRP A 124 -11.61 -5.06 -9.79
CA TRP A 124 -13.02 -5.13 -9.44
C TRP A 124 -13.29 -5.82 -8.10
N SER A 125 -12.48 -6.79 -7.70
CA SER A 125 -12.66 -7.42 -6.39
C SER A 125 -12.48 -6.39 -5.29
N ASP A 126 -11.45 -5.56 -5.40
CA ASP A 126 -11.09 -4.58 -4.38
C ASP A 126 -12.14 -3.48 -4.31
N PHE A 127 -12.60 -3.01 -5.48
CA PHE A 127 -13.64 -1.99 -5.57
C PHE A 127 -14.94 -2.39 -4.85
N PHE A 128 -15.39 -3.63 -5.03
CA PHE A 128 -16.62 -4.12 -4.39
C PHE A 128 -16.43 -4.58 -2.96
N SER A 129 -15.19 -4.81 -2.54
CA SER A 129 -14.87 -5.29 -1.20
C SER A 129 -15.05 -4.23 -0.12
N ILE A 130 -14.99 -2.94 -0.50
CA ILE A 130 -15.15 -1.81 0.42
C ILE A 130 -16.55 -1.19 0.29
N GLY A 131 -17.04 -0.60 1.38
CA GLY A 131 -18.38 0.00 1.42
C GLY A 131 -18.43 1.41 0.81
N PHE A 132 -19.64 1.90 0.53
CA PHE A 132 -19.88 3.24 -0.02
C PHE A 132 -19.22 4.36 0.78
N SER A 133 -19.22 4.27 2.12
CA SER A 133 -18.60 5.28 2.97
C SER A 133 -17.08 5.38 2.77
N HIS A 134 -16.39 4.28 2.45
CA HIS A 134 -14.96 4.31 2.15
C HIS A 134 -14.71 5.01 0.82
N HIS A 135 -15.49 4.66 -0.21
CA HIS A 135 -15.45 5.33 -1.51
C HIS A 135 -15.63 6.84 -1.40
N ILE A 136 -16.59 7.31 -0.61
CA ILE A 136 -16.81 8.75 -0.42
C ILE A 136 -15.61 9.42 0.29
N GLU A 137 -15.04 8.81 1.33
CA GLU A 137 -13.85 9.37 1.99
C GLU A 137 -12.67 9.46 1.01
N ILE A 138 -12.45 8.41 0.21
CA ILE A 138 -11.40 8.35 -0.82
C ILE A 138 -11.63 9.44 -1.87
N ILE A 139 -12.81 9.51 -2.48
CA ILE A 139 -13.14 10.52 -3.50
C ILE A 139 -12.94 11.95 -2.97
N SER A 140 -13.34 12.20 -1.72
CA SER A 140 -13.26 13.54 -1.13
C SER A 140 -11.82 14.02 -0.90
N LYS A 141 -10.90 13.10 -0.57
CA LYS A 141 -9.53 13.42 -0.14
C LYS A 141 -8.45 13.10 -1.19
N ALA A 142 -8.58 11.99 -1.91
CA ALA A 142 -7.66 11.59 -2.98
C ALA A 142 -8.07 12.22 -4.32
N LYS A 143 -7.17 13.04 -4.89
CA LYS A 143 -7.47 13.87 -6.07
C LYS A 143 -7.25 13.13 -7.40
N THR A 144 -6.28 12.24 -7.45
CA THR A 144 -5.95 11.49 -8.68
C THR A 144 -6.60 10.11 -8.66
N LEU A 145 -6.83 9.54 -9.86
CA LEU A 145 -7.41 8.21 -9.98
C LEU A 145 -6.48 7.16 -9.33
N GLU A 146 -5.18 7.30 -9.52
CA GLU A 146 -4.14 6.42 -9.01
C GLU A 146 -4.14 6.37 -7.47
N ALA A 147 -4.26 7.55 -6.84
CA ALA A 147 -4.39 7.64 -5.39
C ALA A 147 -5.67 6.94 -4.90
N ARG A 148 -6.78 7.12 -5.61
CA ARG A 148 -8.05 6.47 -5.26
C ARG A 148 -7.94 4.96 -5.35
N LEU A 149 -7.37 4.44 -6.43
CA LEU A 149 -7.17 2.99 -6.62
C LEU A 149 -6.24 2.40 -5.56
N PHE A 150 -5.17 3.12 -5.20
CA PHE A 150 -4.29 2.71 -4.11
C PHE A 150 -5.05 2.53 -2.79
N TYR A 151 -5.79 3.55 -2.34
CA TYR A 151 -6.53 3.46 -1.08
C TYR A 151 -7.63 2.40 -1.11
N ILE A 152 -8.27 2.17 -2.27
CA ILE A 152 -9.24 1.08 -2.44
C ILE A 152 -8.57 -0.27 -2.22
N HIS A 153 -7.43 -0.49 -2.86
CA HIS A 153 -6.64 -1.72 -2.77
C HIS A 153 -6.17 -1.99 -1.34
N GLU A 154 -5.58 -1.00 -0.67
CA GLU A 154 -5.12 -1.14 0.71
C GLU A 154 -6.28 -1.40 1.68
N CYS A 155 -7.44 -0.76 1.48
CA CYS A 155 -8.63 -1.06 2.26
C CYS A 155 -9.14 -2.49 2.04
N ALA A 156 -9.09 -2.99 0.81
CA ALA A 156 -9.51 -4.34 0.45
C ALA A 156 -8.60 -5.39 1.10
N ILE A 157 -7.28 -5.24 0.96
CA ILE A 157 -6.29 -6.21 1.45
C ILE A 157 -6.16 -6.18 2.98
N ARG A 158 -6.07 -4.97 3.55
CA ARG A 158 -5.75 -4.78 4.98
C ARG A 158 -6.98 -4.60 5.85
N TYR A 159 -8.18 -4.75 5.28
CA TYR A 159 -9.45 -4.64 5.98
C TYR A 159 -9.60 -3.34 6.78
N TRP A 160 -9.10 -2.22 6.25
CA TRP A 160 -9.12 -0.96 6.98
C TRP A 160 -10.55 -0.51 7.29
N SER A 161 -10.77 -0.18 8.57
CA SER A 161 -11.98 0.52 8.96
C SER A 161 -12.03 1.91 8.30
N LYS A 162 -13.22 2.50 8.23
CA LYS A 162 -13.39 3.87 7.74
C LYS A 162 -12.53 4.87 8.53
N TYR A 163 -12.35 4.64 9.83
CA TYR A 163 -11.55 5.50 10.72
C TYR A 163 -10.07 5.38 10.39
N THR A 164 -9.57 4.16 10.27
CA THR A 164 -8.18 3.85 9.87
C THR A 164 -7.85 4.47 8.50
N LEU A 165 -8.74 4.30 7.52
CA LEU A 165 -8.61 4.93 6.20
C LEU A 165 -8.53 6.46 6.32
N ARG A 166 -9.35 7.08 7.18
CA ARG A 166 -9.34 8.54 7.37
C ARG A 166 -8.01 9.03 7.92
N ASP A 167 -7.39 8.28 8.81
CA ASP A 167 -6.10 8.63 9.40
C ASP A 167 -4.99 8.50 8.35
N TYR A 168 -4.99 7.44 7.54
CA TYR A 168 -4.03 7.29 6.44
C TYR A 168 -4.22 8.28 5.27
N LEU A 169 -5.45 8.72 5.02
CA LEU A 169 -5.72 9.82 4.08
C LEU A 169 -5.27 11.17 4.64
N LYS A 170 -5.32 11.39 5.96
CA LYS A 170 -4.80 12.61 6.60
C LYS A 170 -3.27 12.63 6.62
N ALA A 171 -2.66 11.48 6.86
CA ALA A 171 -1.21 11.30 6.82
C ALA A 171 -0.65 11.26 5.38
N ASP A 172 -1.51 11.40 4.37
CA ASP A 172 -1.16 11.36 2.96
C ASP A 172 -0.27 10.18 2.57
N LEU A 173 -0.64 8.99 3.05
CA LEU A 173 0.09 7.74 2.82
C LEU A 173 0.39 7.47 1.33
N TYR A 174 -0.44 7.97 0.41
CA TYR A 174 -0.20 7.83 -1.03
C TYR A 174 0.96 8.69 -1.53
N SER A 175 1.07 9.95 -1.09
CA SER A 175 2.20 10.81 -1.49
C SER A 175 3.48 10.50 -0.72
N HIS A 176 3.35 9.93 0.49
CA HIS A 176 4.44 9.32 1.26
C HIS A 176 4.62 7.84 0.92
N ARG A 177 3.97 7.38 -0.16
CA ARG A 177 4.33 6.14 -0.81
C ARG A 177 5.58 6.49 -1.58
N GLY A 178 6.71 6.11 -1.00
CA GLY A 178 7.98 6.48 -1.54
C GLY A 178 8.05 6.42 -3.05
N THR A 179 8.37 7.55 -3.67
CA THR A 179 9.05 7.57 -4.96
C THR A 179 10.45 7.03 -4.76
N LEU A 180 10.56 5.80 -4.24
CA LEU A 180 11.81 5.08 -4.06
C LEU A 180 12.47 5.07 -5.44
N PRO A 181 13.60 5.78 -5.64
CA PRO A 181 14.23 5.83 -6.94
C PRO A 181 14.65 4.43 -7.35
N ASN A 182 14.09 3.92 -8.46
CA ASN A 182 14.28 2.54 -8.91
C ASN A 182 14.28 2.42 -10.42
N ASN A 183 14.72 1.26 -10.90
CA ASN A 183 14.59 0.84 -12.31
C ASN A 183 13.57 -0.31 -12.49
N PHE A 184 12.72 -0.61 -11.51
CA PHE A 184 11.86 -1.81 -11.49
C PHE A 184 10.96 -1.94 -12.71
N ALA A 185 10.43 -0.83 -13.23
CA ALA A 185 9.60 -0.82 -14.43
C ALA A 185 10.34 -1.30 -15.69
N GLN A 186 11.67 -1.18 -15.73
CA GLN A 186 12.52 -1.56 -16.86
C GLN A 186 13.16 -2.95 -16.67
N THR A 187 13.38 -3.37 -15.42
CA THR A 187 14.20 -4.53 -15.08
C THR A 187 13.41 -5.74 -14.58
N LEU A 188 12.15 -5.57 -14.15
CA LEU A 188 11.29 -6.69 -13.76
C LEU A 188 10.52 -7.26 -14.96
N PRO A 189 10.24 -8.59 -14.98
CA PRO A 189 9.66 -9.29 -16.12
C PRO A 189 8.32 -8.73 -16.63
N ASP A 190 7.49 -8.19 -15.74
CA ASP A 190 6.20 -7.65 -16.09
C ASP A 190 5.82 -6.41 -15.27
N THR A 191 4.96 -5.56 -15.85
CA THR A 191 4.52 -4.30 -15.24
C THR A 191 3.80 -4.51 -13.91
N LYS A 192 3.12 -5.64 -13.73
CA LYS A 192 2.41 -5.96 -12.49
C LYS A 192 3.40 -6.28 -11.36
N GLN A 193 4.48 -6.99 -11.65
CA GLN A 193 5.59 -7.23 -10.71
C GLN A 193 6.32 -5.95 -10.37
N ALA A 194 6.58 -5.08 -11.35
CA ALA A 194 7.16 -3.77 -11.10
C ALA A 194 6.31 -2.92 -10.15
N LEU A 195 4.99 -2.87 -10.39
CA LEU A 195 4.06 -2.19 -9.51
C LEU A 195 4.08 -2.79 -8.10
N LYS A 196 3.97 -4.13 -7.98
CA LYS A 196 4.06 -4.80 -6.67
C LYS A 196 5.35 -4.48 -5.92
N ALA A 197 6.49 -4.44 -6.62
CA ALA A 197 7.77 -4.10 -6.02
C ALA A 197 7.76 -2.67 -5.46
N VAL A 198 7.34 -1.68 -6.25
CA VAL A 198 7.19 -0.29 -5.79
C VAL A 198 6.27 -0.21 -4.57
N CYS A 199 5.21 -1.03 -4.52
CA CYS A 199 4.28 -1.05 -3.39
C CYS A 199 4.84 -1.74 -2.13
N SER A 200 5.84 -2.61 -2.29
CA SER A 200 6.41 -3.45 -1.23
C SER A 200 7.50 -2.74 -0.43
N PHE A 201 8.14 -1.72 -1.00
CA PHE A 201 9.22 -0.97 -0.38
C PHE A 201 8.77 0.44 0.01
N LYS A 202 9.32 0.95 1.11
CA LYS A 202 9.19 2.37 1.52
C LYS A 202 10.38 3.15 0.96
N ASP A 203 10.18 4.42 0.64
CA ASP A 203 11.29 5.37 0.42
C ASP A 203 12.05 5.67 1.70
N GLU A 204 11.37 5.67 2.86
CA GLU A 204 11.99 5.98 4.15
C GLU A 204 11.66 4.92 5.22
N TYR A 205 12.69 4.47 5.95
CA TYR A 205 12.56 3.51 7.06
C TYR A 205 12.94 4.15 8.39
N LEU A 206 12.12 3.96 9.41
CA LEU A 206 12.43 4.38 10.78
C LEU A 206 13.18 3.26 11.52
N LEU A 207 14.44 3.50 11.86
CA LEU A 207 15.36 2.52 12.46
C LEU A 207 15.85 3.00 13.83
N ASP A 208 14.92 3.27 14.75
CA ASP A 208 15.16 3.83 16.11
C ASP A 208 16.07 3.01 17.03
N PHE A 209 16.38 1.79 16.65
CA PHE A 209 17.20 0.86 17.40
C PHE A 209 18.67 0.87 16.96
N ILE A 210 19.03 1.68 15.96
CA ILE A 210 20.42 2.02 15.65
C ILE A 210 20.85 3.06 16.69
N ASN A 211 21.72 2.66 17.63
CA ASN A 211 22.11 3.54 18.73
C ASN A 211 23.13 4.56 18.21
N VAL A 212 22.68 5.80 18.00
CA VAL A 212 23.47 6.89 17.37
C VAL A 212 24.57 7.45 18.29
N GLU A 213 24.63 7.02 19.56
CA GLU A 213 25.57 7.56 20.56
C GLU A 213 27.02 7.06 20.40
N GLU A 214 27.25 6.07 19.53
CA GLU A 214 28.59 5.51 19.26
C GLU A 214 29.14 5.91 17.88
N LEU A 215 28.42 6.75 17.12
CA LEU A 215 28.81 7.18 15.77
C LEU A 215 29.55 8.52 15.86
N ASP A 216 30.86 8.48 16.07
CA ASP A 216 31.74 9.66 16.01
C ASP A 216 32.08 9.99 14.54
N GLU A 217 32.03 11.28 14.18
CA GLU A 217 32.09 11.81 12.79
C GLU A 217 33.41 11.55 12.00
N GLN A 218 34.31 10.68 12.45
CA GLN A 218 35.67 10.60 11.90
C GLN A 218 35.99 9.33 11.09
N GLU A 219 35.18 8.26 11.12
CA GLU A 219 35.44 7.06 10.30
C GLU A 219 34.15 6.41 9.75
N GLU A 220 33.84 6.64 8.46
CA GLU A 220 32.65 6.11 7.76
C GLU A 220 32.51 4.57 7.86
N ASP A 221 33.63 3.84 7.90
CA ASP A 221 33.69 2.36 7.97
C ASP A 221 33.37 1.81 9.38
N LEU A 222 33.62 2.59 10.44
CA LEU A 222 33.26 2.20 11.81
C LEU A 222 31.74 2.33 12.01
N ASP A 223 31.15 3.38 11.44
CA ASP A 223 29.72 3.65 11.53
C ASP A 223 28.87 2.56 10.89
N GLU A 224 29.31 2.00 9.76
CA GLU A 224 28.62 0.91 9.06
C GLU A 224 28.59 -0.36 9.94
N LYS A 225 29.73 -0.76 10.51
CA LYS A 225 29.81 -1.92 11.41
C LYS A 225 28.98 -1.74 12.69
N ILE A 226 28.83 -0.52 13.19
CA ILE A 226 28.01 -0.20 14.37
C ILE A 226 26.52 -0.31 14.02
N VAL A 227 26.12 0.21 12.86
CA VAL A 227 24.75 0.09 12.32
C VAL A 227 24.38 -1.38 12.14
N GLU A 228 25.25 -2.17 11.53
CA GLU A 228 25.05 -3.61 11.33
C GLU A 228 24.88 -4.36 12.65
N LYS A 229 25.78 -4.16 13.63
CA LYS A 229 25.69 -4.81 14.95
C LYS A 229 24.39 -4.46 15.68
N SER A 230 23.97 -3.19 15.57
CA SER A 230 22.72 -2.71 16.18
C SER A 230 21.48 -3.36 15.56
N ILE A 231 21.52 -3.64 14.25
CA ILE A 231 20.45 -4.34 13.54
C ILE A 231 20.38 -5.81 13.94
N VAL A 232 21.51 -6.50 14.07
CA VAL A 232 21.54 -7.91 14.55
C VAL A 232 20.96 -8.01 15.95
N ALA A 233 21.33 -7.10 16.85
CA ALA A 233 20.79 -7.05 18.21
C ALA A 233 19.27 -6.81 18.26
N ASN A 234 18.70 -6.16 17.24
CA ASN A 234 17.27 -5.78 17.17
C ASN A 234 16.55 -6.31 15.93
N VAL A 235 17.00 -7.43 15.36
CA VAL A 235 16.54 -7.95 14.06
C VAL A 235 15.02 -8.12 13.99
N LYS A 236 14.38 -8.48 15.11
CA LYS A 236 12.91 -8.57 15.22
C LYS A 236 12.21 -7.24 14.93
N LYS A 237 12.72 -6.12 15.47
CA LYS A 237 12.16 -4.78 15.22
C LYS A 237 12.42 -4.32 13.79
N PHE A 238 13.62 -4.59 13.27
CA PHE A 238 13.97 -4.28 11.88
C PHE A 238 13.04 -5.00 10.89
N ILE A 239 12.83 -6.32 11.05
CA ILE A 239 11.89 -7.10 10.24
C ILE A 239 10.48 -6.49 10.29
N MET A 240 10.02 -6.09 11.48
CA MET A 240 8.71 -5.45 11.64
C MET A 240 8.61 -4.10 10.90
N THR A 241 9.71 -3.35 10.74
CA THR A 241 9.74 -2.08 10.00
C THR A 241 9.56 -2.29 8.49
N PHE A 242 10.11 -3.38 7.93
CA PHE A 242 10.04 -3.70 6.50
C PHE A 242 8.66 -4.17 6.04
N GLY A 243 7.92 -4.84 6.91
CA GLY A 243 6.52 -5.20 6.67
C GLY A 243 6.25 -6.70 6.70
N GLN A 244 4.96 -7.05 6.55
CA GLN A 244 4.45 -8.39 6.82
C GLN A 244 4.88 -9.47 5.82
N ASP A 245 5.23 -9.08 4.58
CA ASP A 245 5.57 -10.03 3.52
C ASP A 245 7.07 -10.36 3.47
N PHE A 246 7.89 -9.71 4.29
CA PHE A 246 9.31 -9.97 4.42
C PHE A 246 9.60 -11.10 5.41
N SER A 247 10.37 -12.08 4.96
CA SER A 247 10.94 -13.15 5.76
C SER A 247 12.46 -13.00 5.79
N PHE A 248 13.04 -12.92 6.98
CA PHE A 248 14.49 -12.79 7.14
C PHE A 248 15.20 -14.10 6.78
N ILE A 249 16.22 -14.03 5.93
CA ILE A 249 17.07 -15.17 5.58
C ILE A 249 18.36 -15.13 6.40
N GLY A 250 19.03 -13.97 6.44
CA GLY A 250 20.29 -13.83 7.16
C GLY A 250 20.85 -12.42 7.08
N ASN A 251 21.84 -12.16 7.92
CA ASN A 251 22.65 -10.95 7.91
C ASN A 251 24.12 -11.33 7.65
N GLN A 252 24.90 -10.39 7.10
CA GLN A 252 26.28 -10.68 6.65
C GLN A 252 26.30 -11.98 5.81
N TYR A 253 25.32 -12.11 4.92
CA TYR A 253 25.06 -13.34 4.19
C TYR A 253 26.18 -13.57 3.19
N ARG A 254 27.00 -14.57 3.47
CA ARG A 254 28.18 -14.91 2.66
C ARG A 254 27.75 -15.57 1.35
N VAL A 255 28.19 -15.01 0.23
CA VAL A 255 28.09 -15.62 -1.09
C VAL A 255 29.50 -15.71 -1.68
N GLU A 256 29.85 -16.87 -2.21
CA GLU A 256 31.16 -17.11 -2.82
C GLU A 256 30.98 -17.29 -4.33
N VAL A 257 31.68 -16.48 -5.13
CA VAL A 257 31.65 -16.55 -6.59
C VAL A 257 33.07 -16.62 -7.12
N ALA A 258 33.40 -17.73 -7.79
CA ALA A 258 34.72 -17.94 -8.38
C ALA A 258 35.91 -17.77 -7.40
N GLY A 259 35.70 -18.08 -6.12
CA GLY A 259 36.72 -17.97 -5.06
C GLY A 259 36.78 -16.60 -4.37
N GLU A 260 35.98 -15.63 -4.81
CA GLU A 260 35.82 -14.34 -4.14
C GLU A 260 34.62 -14.38 -3.19
N GLU A 261 34.83 -13.94 -1.95
CA GLU A 261 33.78 -13.85 -0.94
C GLU A 261 33.11 -12.47 -0.97
N MET A 262 31.79 -12.47 -0.88
CA MET A 262 30.95 -11.28 -0.76
C MET A 262 30.03 -11.45 0.43
N PHE A 263 29.74 -10.34 1.11
CA PHE A 263 28.87 -10.32 2.28
C PHE A 263 27.74 -9.33 2.04
N ILE A 264 26.52 -9.85 1.96
CA ILE A 264 25.32 -9.03 1.83
C ILE A 264 24.85 -8.68 3.25
N ASP A 265 24.76 -7.38 3.57
CA ASP A 265 24.45 -6.95 4.94
C ASP A 265 23.19 -7.62 5.48
N LEU A 266 22.11 -7.60 4.68
CA LEU A 266 20.86 -8.26 5.01
C LEU A 266 20.23 -8.90 3.77
N LEU A 267 19.78 -10.14 3.95
CA LEU A 267 19.05 -10.88 2.94
C LEU A 267 17.67 -11.25 3.47
N PHE A 268 16.65 -10.88 2.69
CA PHE A 268 15.26 -11.23 2.94
C PHE A 268 14.68 -12.03 1.78
N PHE A 269 13.55 -12.66 2.02
CA PHE A 269 12.63 -13.14 1.01
C PHE A 269 11.31 -12.40 1.12
N ASN A 270 10.83 -11.81 0.03
CA ASN A 270 9.50 -11.22 -0.01
C ASN A 270 8.50 -12.22 -0.60
N ARG A 271 7.48 -12.59 0.18
CA ARG A 271 6.51 -13.63 -0.18
C ARG A 271 5.55 -13.22 -1.30
N GLU A 272 5.17 -11.95 -1.35
CA GLU A 272 4.24 -11.42 -2.37
C GLU A 272 4.94 -11.25 -3.72
N LEU A 273 6.20 -10.82 -3.69
CA LEU A 273 7.06 -10.72 -4.87
C LEU A 273 7.64 -12.07 -5.29
N ASN A 274 7.72 -13.03 -4.37
CA ASN A 274 8.39 -14.32 -4.56
C ASN A 274 9.86 -14.13 -5.01
N SER A 275 10.55 -13.17 -4.40
CA SER A 275 11.92 -12.73 -4.73
C SER A 275 12.80 -12.65 -3.49
N LEU A 276 14.08 -12.97 -3.67
CA LEU A 276 15.13 -12.57 -2.74
C LEU A 276 15.30 -11.05 -2.76
N VAL A 277 15.49 -10.44 -1.59
CA VAL A 277 15.72 -9.00 -1.43
C VAL A 277 17.04 -8.80 -0.70
N ALA A 278 18.05 -8.32 -1.41
CA ALA A 278 19.32 -7.90 -0.84
C ALA A 278 19.20 -6.44 -0.37
N VAL A 279 19.54 -6.17 0.88
CA VAL A 279 19.55 -4.82 1.43
C VAL A 279 20.98 -4.48 1.84
N GLU A 280 21.52 -3.43 1.23
CA GLU A 280 22.83 -2.86 1.54
C GLU A 280 22.64 -1.61 2.40
N LEU A 281 23.32 -1.53 3.54
CA LEU A 281 23.21 -0.42 4.47
C LEU A 281 24.36 0.57 4.24
N LYS A 282 24.11 1.87 4.36
CA LYS A 282 25.14 2.90 4.29
C LYS A 282 24.88 3.99 5.32
N SER A 283 25.85 4.22 6.19
CA SER A 283 25.78 5.23 7.26
C SER A 283 25.71 6.67 6.75
N GLY A 284 26.20 6.91 5.53
CA GLY A 284 26.30 8.24 4.93
C GLY A 284 25.33 8.52 3.78
N LYS A 285 25.69 9.54 3.00
CA LYS A 285 24.98 9.93 1.77
C LYS A 285 25.22 8.92 0.65
N PHE A 286 24.20 8.67 -0.18
CA PHE A 286 24.30 7.82 -1.36
C PHE A 286 25.49 8.17 -2.27
N ARG A 287 26.23 7.15 -2.70
CA ARG A 287 27.28 7.19 -3.73
C ARG A 287 26.97 6.16 -4.82
N SER A 288 27.25 6.49 -6.08
CA SER A 288 26.95 5.61 -7.22
C SER A 288 27.74 4.29 -7.20
N SER A 289 28.88 4.23 -6.52
CA SER A 289 29.66 3.01 -6.33
C SER A 289 28.88 1.89 -5.62
N TYR A 290 27.94 2.24 -4.74
CA TYR A 290 27.10 1.29 -4.02
C TYR A 290 26.24 0.44 -4.97
N LEU A 291 25.82 1.00 -6.11
CA LEU A 291 25.06 0.26 -7.12
C LEU A 291 25.89 -0.85 -7.78
N GLY A 292 27.20 -0.64 -7.94
CA GLY A 292 28.09 -1.66 -8.50
C GLY A 292 28.23 -2.88 -7.59
N GLN A 293 28.37 -2.64 -6.29
CA GLN A 293 28.39 -3.67 -5.26
C GLN A 293 27.05 -4.44 -5.24
N LEU A 294 25.93 -3.71 -5.14
CA LEU A 294 24.59 -4.30 -5.14
C LEU A 294 24.31 -5.11 -6.42
N ASN A 295 24.71 -4.61 -7.59
CA ASN A 295 24.56 -5.33 -8.86
C ASN A 295 25.29 -6.67 -8.87
N THR A 296 26.47 -6.72 -8.24
CA THR A 296 27.26 -7.95 -8.10
C THR A 296 26.54 -8.94 -7.20
N TYR A 297 25.96 -8.47 -6.08
CA TYR A 297 25.16 -9.30 -5.18
C TYR A 297 23.95 -9.91 -5.87
N LEU A 298 23.17 -9.12 -6.60
CA LEU A 298 21.99 -9.63 -7.31
C LEU A 298 22.37 -10.67 -8.37
N SER A 299 23.50 -10.46 -9.05
CA SER A 299 24.03 -11.42 -10.03
C SER A 299 24.43 -12.74 -9.37
N ALA A 300 25.07 -12.67 -8.19
CA ALA A 300 25.45 -13.84 -7.41
C ALA A 300 24.22 -14.58 -6.86
N LEU A 301 23.27 -13.85 -6.27
CA LEU A 301 22.02 -14.42 -5.76
C LEU A 301 21.24 -15.12 -6.87
N ASP A 302 21.03 -14.46 -8.01
CA ASP A 302 20.26 -15.03 -9.12
C ASP A 302 20.87 -16.30 -9.73
N SER A 303 22.21 -16.43 -9.65
CA SER A 303 22.97 -17.53 -10.25
C SER A 303 23.19 -18.71 -9.31
N TYR A 304 23.38 -18.44 -8.01
CA TYR A 304 23.84 -19.46 -7.04
C TYR A 304 22.83 -19.74 -5.92
N VAL A 305 21.94 -18.81 -5.60
CA VAL A 305 21.06 -18.92 -4.42
C VAL A 305 19.58 -19.05 -4.81
N ARG A 306 19.14 -18.25 -5.77
CA ARG A 306 17.76 -18.17 -6.26
C ARG A 306 17.29 -19.52 -6.79
N LYS A 307 16.09 -19.94 -6.39
CA LYS A 307 15.47 -21.18 -6.88
C LYS A 307 14.77 -20.97 -8.23
N PRO A 308 14.56 -22.03 -9.04
CA PRO A 308 13.94 -21.89 -10.37
C PRO A 308 12.53 -21.29 -10.41
N HIS A 309 11.79 -21.36 -9.30
CA HIS A 309 10.42 -20.83 -9.19
C HIS A 309 10.37 -19.41 -8.63
N GLU A 310 11.51 -18.84 -8.20
CA GLU A 310 11.60 -17.51 -7.62
C GLU A 310 11.82 -16.47 -8.74
N ASN A 311 11.21 -15.30 -8.57
CA ASN A 311 11.43 -14.16 -9.45
C ASN A 311 12.86 -13.61 -9.28
N PRO A 312 13.35 -12.78 -10.22
CA PRO A 312 14.64 -12.12 -10.08
C PRO A 312 14.80 -11.44 -8.70
N SER A 313 16.01 -11.51 -8.15
CA SER A 313 16.33 -10.83 -6.90
C SER A 313 16.23 -9.31 -7.06
N ILE A 314 15.88 -8.64 -5.96
CA ILE A 314 15.72 -7.18 -5.90
C ILE A 314 16.72 -6.62 -4.90
N GLY A 315 17.40 -5.54 -5.27
CA GLY A 315 18.37 -4.88 -4.41
C GLY A 315 17.85 -3.54 -3.89
N ILE A 316 18.07 -3.26 -2.60
CA ILE A 316 17.74 -1.97 -1.98
C ILE A 316 18.97 -1.45 -1.27
N ILE A 317 19.37 -0.22 -1.57
CA ILE A 317 20.35 0.51 -0.75
C ILE A 317 19.57 1.32 0.27
N LEU A 318 19.94 1.24 1.55
CA LEU A 318 19.46 2.10 2.61
C LEU A 318 20.57 3.05 3.08
N CYS A 319 20.42 4.33 2.78
CA CYS A 319 21.37 5.37 3.18
C CYS A 319 20.74 6.41 4.10
N ARG A 320 21.52 7.25 4.80
CA ARG A 320 20.93 8.35 5.58
C ARG A 320 20.37 9.47 4.71
N GLU A 321 21.05 9.76 3.61
CA GLU A 321 20.71 10.87 2.72
C GLU A 321 20.88 10.50 1.26
N MET A 322 20.03 11.04 0.38
CA MET A 322 20.20 10.93 -1.06
C MET A 322 19.69 12.17 -1.79
N ASN A 323 20.23 12.40 -2.99
CA ASN A 323 19.61 13.31 -3.97
C ASN A 323 18.82 12.43 -4.95
N GLN A 324 17.49 12.51 -4.88
CA GLN A 324 16.60 11.66 -5.66
C GLN A 324 16.88 11.71 -7.17
N THR A 325 17.03 12.89 -7.76
CA THR A 325 17.30 13.05 -9.19
C THR A 325 18.62 12.42 -9.60
N PHE A 326 19.66 12.55 -8.77
CA PHE A 326 20.95 11.90 -9.02
C PHE A 326 20.84 10.36 -8.93
N VAL A 327 20.06 9.83 -7.98
CA VAL A 327 19.83 8.39 -7.86
C VAL A 327 19.06 7.86 -9.07
N GLU A 328 17.98 8.53 -9.48
CA GLU A 328 17.20 8.15 -10.66
C GLU A 328 18.08 8.11 -11.92
N PHE A 329 18.98 9.08 -12.06
CA PHE A 329 19.99 9.08 -13.13
C PHE A 329 20.94 7.88 -13.02
N ALA A 330 21.45 7.58 -11.83
CA ALA A 330 22.44 6.52 -11.62
C ALA A 330 21.89 5.09 -11.76
N VAL A 331 20.64 4.85 -11.34
CA VAL A 331 20.00 3.52 -11.33
C VAL A 331 19.53 3.10 -12.72
N ARG A 332 19.23 4.06 -13.60
CA ARG A 332 18.64 3.82 -14.93
C ARG A 332 19.45 2.88 -15.82
N ASP A 333 20.77 2.94 -15.78
CA ASP A 333 21.63 2.17 -16.69
C ASP A 333 21.96 0.75 -16.17
N TYR A 334 21.40 0.37 -15.02
CA TYR A 334 21.51 -0.99 -14.49
C TYR A 334 20.36 -1.87 -14.96
N ASN A 335 20.68 -3.10 -15.36
CA ASN A 335 19.71 -4.08 -15.86
C ASN A 335 19.13 -4.98 -14.78
N LYS A 336 19.64 -4.90 -13.54
CA LYS A 336 19.13 -5.67 -12.39
C LYS A 336 18.12 -4.83 -11.59
N PRO A 337 17.07 -5.42 -10.99
CA PRO A 337 16.09 -4.69 -10.20
C PRO A 337 16.72 -4.09 -8.94
N MET A 338 16.86 -2.77 -8.91
CA MET A 338 17.43 -2.08 -7.75
C MET A 338 16.76 -0.75 -7.46
N GLY A 339 16.80 -0.36 -6.19
CA GLY A 339 16.31 0.93 -5.71
C GLY A 339 17.08 1.44 -4.51
N VAL A 340 16.83 2.69 -4.14
CA VAL A 340 17.47 3.34 -3.00
C VAL A 340 16.41 3.96 -2.09
N ALA A 341 16.54 3.74 -0.80
CA ALA A 341 15.70 4.33 0.23
C ALA A 341 16.56 5.01 1.30
N THR A 342 15.96 5.94 2.01
CA THR A 342 16.55 6.57 3.18
C THR A 342 16.16 5.84 4.46
N TYR A 343 16.95 6.01 5.51
CA TYR A 343 16.52 5.68 6.86
C TYR A 343 16.79 6.82 7.83
N ARG A 344 15.91 6.94 8.84
CA ARG A 344 16.03 7.90 9.94
C ARG A 344 15.98 7.21 11.28
N THR A 345 16.49 7.89 12.29
CA THR A 345 16.29 7.54 13.69
C THR A 345 15.35 8.56 14.35
N SER A 346 14.76 8.21 15.49
CA SER A 346 13.95 9.11 16.32
C SER A 346 14.68 10.40 16.71
N LYS A 347 16.02 10.43 16.62
CA LYS A 347 16.83 11.63 16.84
C LYS A 347 16.73 12.65 15.71
N ASP A 348 16.39 12.20 14.51
CA ASP A 348 16.33 12.98 13.27
C ASP A 348 14.92 13.57 13.00
N MET A 349 13.97 13.35 13.92
CA MET A 349 12.60 13.86 13.85
C MET A 349 12.52 15.32 14.35
N PRO A 350 11.78 16.22 13.66
CA PRO A 350 11.58 17.59 14.12
C PRO A 350 11.07 17.66 15.57
N GLU A 351 11.62 18.56 16.41
CA GLU A 351 11.28 18.69 17.85
C GLU A 351 9.76 18.73 18.12
N ARG A 352 8.99 19.37 17.24
CA ARG A 352 7.53 19.47 17.34
C ARG A 352 6.81 18.12 17.32
N LEU A 353 7.36 17.12 16.61
CA LEU A 353 6.79 15.77 16.52
C LEU A 353 7.28 14.86 17.65
N ARG A 354 8.51 15.06 18.14
CA ARG A 354 9.04 14.40 19.33
C ARG A 354 8.21 14.68 20.59
N ASN A 355 7.83 15.95 20.79
CA ASN A 355 7.04 16.37 21.95
C ASN A 355 5.57 15.91 21.94
N ALA A 356 5.09 15.34 20.81
CA ALA A 356 3.73 14.83 20.68
C ALA A 356 3.63 13.31 20.94
N LEU A 357 4.76 12.62 21.12
CA LEU A 357 4.81 11.21 21.47
C LEU A 357 4.99 11.06 22.98
N PRO A 358 4.23 10.16 23.65
CA PRO A 358 4.42 9.88 25.07
C PRO A 358 5.82 9.32 25.32
N ASP A 359 6.36 9.56 26.52
CA ASP A 359 7.67 9.07 26.92
C ASP A 359 7.72 7.52 26.81
N ILE A 360 8.77 7.01 26.17
CA ILE A 360 9.00 5.58 25.98
C ILE A 360 9.12 4.84 27.32
N GLU A 361 9.57 5.53 28.38
CA GLU A 361 9.59 4.96 29.74
C GLU A 361 8.19 4.84 30.36
N GLU A 362 7.26 5.75 30.06
CA GLU A 362 5.86 5.65 30.51
C GLU A 362 5.11 4.52 29.79
N LEU A 363 5.35 4.34 28.49
CA LEU A 363 4.77 3.26 27.70
C LEU A 363 5.22 1.86 28.16
N ARG A 364 6.45 1.72 28.67
CA ARG A 364 6.96 0.46 29.25
C ARG A 364 6.31 0.08 30.57
N LYS A 365 5.73 1.03 31.32
CA LYS A 365 5.02 0.76 32.57
C LYS A 365 3.56 0.30 32.37
N LEU A 366 3.04 0.40 31.15
CA LEU A 366 1.66 0.05 30.78
C LEU A 366 1.53 -1.32 30.10
N LEU A 367 2.64 -2.03 29.91
CA LEU A 367 2.73 -3.42 29.47
C LEU A 367 3.29 -4.28 30.60
#